data_AF-A0A7V4ZXZ1-F1
#
_entry.id   AF-A0A7V4ZXZ1-F1
#
_cell.length_a   1.000
_cell.length_b   1.000
_cell.length_c   1.000
_cell.angle_alpha   90.00
_cell.angle_beta   90.00
_cell.angle_gamma   90.00
#
_symmetry.space_group_name_H-M   'P 1'
#
loop_
_entity.id
_entity.type
_entity.pdbx_description
1 polymer ?
#
loop_
_entity_poly.entity_id
_entity_poly.type
_entity_poly.pdbx_seq_one_letter_code
_entity_poly.pdbx_strand_id
1 'polypeptide(L)'
;MKKGIRYSLLLALSVFLFQCSGKNTMPSSPQPPTRATAPQGTSGNRQGFPQENSVQSRILVPLQGDDYVIQALDTNLDIDQLDEQIIVFKKKSDPQDQIQIMVVDFDTVRNTYVPVWIGKTLATNNRNFTLYTADILGDHVPEIICMGRNNKGEQTLDIFRKTLPPQGLGLYYTSIFSQSSTGSIEIQEQPRSEAYRLLQKNDPSFPIFVFNRDLESSNFMDLIKFTYYWNQREQRYVLGGQEKVPGQIQAEKQLAELFAKDAEAFEQFLSGPWYRISTDVKNAPATIQQEMVYFDPLSRRIVFYNNEMQEILVWRSSYRTIYRGLFINAHNEAIPSIQKQISLSVLGMDTVELQVRSIDDTWSSTYKKFSKELQNRYITARTPRIALSPIQLEGTFKNEGGIEVTFQGNSFVLVEKEKRFTGVFLVYSFKAYTILELKALKPNGLVEFLRSYSLVLQEEKKGPQIMRSLTLTPVQVGVSKVTEQPGEALRLYQITGN
;
A
#
# COMPACT_ATOMS: atom_id res chain seq x y z
N MET A 1 74.46 4.10 -15.17
CA MET A 1 75.52 5.12 -14.96
C MET A 1 74.90 6.32 -14.28
N LYS A 2 75.44 6.70 -13.11
CA LYS A 2 75.54 8.03 -12.43
C LYS A 2 74.35 9.02 -12.57
N LYS A 3 73.85 9.75 -11.57
CA LYS A 3 74.06 10.00 -10.12
C LYS A 3 72.83 10.87 -9.73
N GLY A 4 72.20 10.73 -8.56
CA GLY A 4 72.50 11.52 -7.35
C GLY A 4 72.33 13.03 -7.59
N ILE A 5 71.44 13.75 -6.90
CA ILE A 5 71.79 14.42 -5.63
C ILE A 5 70.52 14.89 -4.90
N ARG A 6 70.44 14.55 -3.60
CA ARG A 6 69.65 15.22 -2.57
C ARG A 6 70.48 16.38 -2.02
N TYR A 7 69.85 17.52 -1.73
CA TYR A 7 70.33 18.41 -0.67
C TYR A 7 69.17 18.85 0.20
N SER A 8 69.20 18.33 1.42
CA SER A 8 68.61 18.89 2.62
C SER A 8 69.51 20.03 3.12
N LEU A 9 68.94 21.18 3.45
CA LEU A 9 69.53 22.08 4.44
C LEU A 9 68.43 22.69 5.31
N LEU A 10 68.70 22.62 6.61
CA LEU A 10 67.90 23.00 7.76
C LEU A 10 68.44 24.35 8.29
N LEU A 11 67.67 24.98 9.21
CA LEU A 11 67.94 26.19 10.03
C LEU A 11 67.58 27.54 9.36
N ALA A 12 67.00 28.54 10.04
CA ALA A 12 66.70 28.72 11.45
C ALA A 12 65.52 29.68 11.68
N LEU A 13 64.94 29.51 12.87
CA LEU A 13 64.02 30.34 13.62
C LEU A 13 64.30 31.87 13.57
N SER A 14 63.27 32.69 13.36
CA SER A 14 63.17 33.99 14.03
C SER A 14 61.71 34.41 14.18
N VAL A 15 61.30 34.40 15.45
CA VAL A 15 60.04 34.89 16.01
C VAL A 15 59.95 36.40 15.81
N PHE A 16 58.87 36.87 15.20
CA PHE A 16 58.37 38.23 15.43
C PHE A 16 56.88 38.16 15.77
N LEU A 17 56.61 38.39 17.05
CA LEU A 17 55.28 38.65 17.60
C LEU A 17 54.84 40.04 17.14
N PHE A 18 53.82 40.09 16.27
CA PHE A 18 52.96 41.26 16.18
C PHE A 18 51.59 40.89 16.77
N GLN A 19 51.38 41.33 18.02
CA GLN A 19 50.07 41.46 18.62
C GLN A 19 49.30 42.54 17.86
N CYS A 20 48.32 42.12 17.05
CA CYS A 20 47.17 42.96 16.74
C CYS A 20 45.97 42.39 17.49
N SER A 21 45.55 43.12 18.53
CA SER A 21 44.31 42.89 19.25
C SER A 21 43.13 43.22 18.35
N GLY A 22 42.57 42.20 17.69
CA GLY A 22 41.28 42.26 17.01
C GLY A 22 40.30 41.36 17.76
N LYS A 23 39.22 41.95 18.29
CA LYS A 23 38.13 41.22 18.96
C LYS A 23 37.51 40.20 17.99
N ASN A 24 37.84 38.92 18.16
CA ASN A 24 37.13 37.81 17.53
C ASN A 24 35.83 37.54 18.30
N THR A 25 34.75 38.21 17.93
CA THR A 25 33.40 37.66 18.13
C THR A 25 33.16 36.68 16.99
N MET A 26 33.27 35.38 17.27
CA MET A 26 32.75 34.37 16.35
C MET A 26 31.24 34.58 16.16
N PRO A 27 30.70 34.67 14.94
CA PRO A 27 29.27 34.53 14.74
C PRO A 27 28.89 33.07 15.05
N SER A 28 27.95 32.91 15.99
CA SER A 28 27.31 31.63 16.27
C SER A 28 26.67 31.06 15.00
N SER A 29 26.91 29.78 14.71
CA SER A 29 26.16 29.05 13.68
C SER A 29 24.65 29.22 13.89
N PRO A 30 23.85 29.41 12.82
CA PRO A 30 22.41 29.45 12.96
C PRO A 30 21.93 28.07 13.42
N GLN A 31 21.32 28.02 14.62
CA GLN A 31 20.55 26.86 15.03
C GLN A 31 19.30 26.75 14.14
N PRO A 32 18.90 25.53 13.72
CA PRO A 32 17.62 25.34 13.05
C PRO A 32 16.47 25.76 13.99
N PRO A 33 15.40 26.37 13.45
CA PRO A 33 14.30 26.86 14.28
C PRO A 33 13.64 25.72 15.06
N THR A 34 13.44 25.99 16.34
CA THR A 34 12.80 25.09 17.29
C THR A 34 11.32 24.94 16.94
N ARG A 35 10.89 23.70 16.76
CA ARG A 35 9.48 23.31 16.57
C ARG A 35 8.64 23.91 17.71
N ALA A 36 7.56 24.61 17.36
CA ALA A 36 6.61 25.13 18.34
C ALA A 36 6.13 24.00 19.26
N THR A 37 6.34 24.18 20.56
CA THR A 37 5.88 23.32 21.65
C THR A 37 4.36 23.25 21.67
N ALA A 38 3.81 22.05 21.50
CA ALA A 38 2.42 21.73 21.84
C ALA A 38 2.32 21.36 23.34
N PRO A 39 1.19 21.66 24.02
CA PRO A 39 1.02 21.32 25.43
C PRO A 39 0.87 19.80 25.60
N GLN A 40 1.52 19.27 26.65
CA GLN A 40 1.41 17.88 27.07
C GLN A 40 -0.02 17.56 27.53
N GLY A 41 -0.63 16.57 26.88
CA GLY A 41 -1.85 15.89 27.32
C GLY A 41 -1.75 14.41 26.98
N THR A 42 -1.59 13.58 28.00
CA THR A 42 -1.59 12.10 27.96
C THR A 42 -2.93 11.53 27.48
N SER A 43 -2.90 10.52 26.59
CA SER A 43 -3.65 9.24 26.60
C SER A 43 -4.09 8.73 25.22
N GLY A 44 -3.74 7.48 24.88
CA GLY A 44 -4.58 6.60 24.05
C GLY A 44 -4.24 6.51 22.55
N ASN A 45 -3.32 5.61 22.18
CA ASN A 45 -2.97 5.34 20.79
C ASN A 45 -4.07 4.48 20.11
N ARG A 46 -4.96 5.13 19.34
CA ARG A 46 -5.75 4.53 18.26
C ARG A 46 -5.29 5.18 16.96
N GLN A 47 -4.48 4.47 16.17
CA GLN A 47 -4.14 4.90 14.82
C GLN A 47 -5.38 4.77 13.92
N GLY A 48 -6.05 5.90 13.70
CA GLY A 48 -7.01 6.12 12.63
C GLY A 48 -6.38 7.00 11.55
N PHE A 49 -6.86 6.82 10.32
CA PHE A 49 -6.71 7.61 9.09
C PHE A 49 -6.02 8.99 9.21
N PRO A 50 -5.18 9.41 8.24
CA PRO A 50 -4.66 10.77 8.23
C PRO A 50 -5.83 11.76 8.21
N GLN A 51 -6.02 12.49 9.32
CA GLN A 51 -6.99 13.57 9.42
C GLN A 51 -6.62 14.70 8.45
N GLU A 52 -7.65 15.34 7.88
CA GLU A 52 -7.65 16.58 7.08
C GLU A 52 -6.68 17.66 7.60
N ASN A 53 -6.48 17.73 8.92
CA ASN A 53 -5.58 18.66 9.60
C ASN A 53 -4.06 18.38 9.37
N SER A 54 -3.70 17.20 8.88
CA SER A 54 -2.29 16.79 8.70
C SER A 54 -1.64 17.33 7.43
N VAL A 55 -2.41 17.56 6.36
CA VAL A 55 -1.89 18.16 5.12
C VAL A 55 -1.76 19.68 5.29
N GLN A 56 -2.76 20.31 5.90
CA GLN A 56 -2.78 21.76 6.10
C GLN A 56 -1.69 22.25 7.07
N SER A 57 -1.23 21.40 7.99
CA SER A 57 -0.11 21.69 8.90
C SER A 57 1.28 21.56 8.27
N ARG A 58 1.38 21.04 7.03
CA ARG A 58 2.63 20.98 6.26
C ARG A 58 2.82 22.14 5.28
N ILE A 59 1.81 23.00 5.13
CA ILE A 59 1.84 24.09 4.17
C ILE A 59 2.73 25.22 4.68
N LEU A 60 3.65 25.65 3.83
CA LEU A 60 4.69 26.63 4.19
C LEU A 60 4.26 28.10 4.01
N VAL A 61 3.10 28.34 3.39
CA VAL A 61 2.54 29.67 3.11
C VAL A 61 1.10 29.80 3.59
N PRO A 62 0.64 31.01 3.97
CA PRO A 62 -0.75 31.23 4.32
C PRO A 62 -1.65 31.09 3.07
N LEU A 63 -2.72 30.30 3.21
CA LEU A 63 -3.77 30.16 2.19
C LEU A 63 -5.02 30.95 2.60
N GLN A 64 -5.91 31.25 1.64
CA GLN A 64 -7.19 31.90 1.95
C GLN A 64 -8.11 30.93 2.69
N GLY A 65 -9.01 31.45 3.53
CA GLY A 65 -9.91 30.59 4.33
C GLY A 65 -10.81 29.67 3.51
N ASP A 66 -11.13 30.07 2.27
CA ASP A 66 -11.93 29.29 1.33
C ASP A 66 -11.09 28.29 0.49
N ASP A 67 -9.78 28.26 0.64
CA ASP A 67 -8.94 27.29 -0.05
C ASP A 67 -9.04 25.91 0.63
N TYR A 68 -9.35 24.91 -0.17
CA TYR A 68 -9.32 23.50 0.18
C TYR A 68 -8.04 22.88 -0.35
N VAL A 69 -7.11 22.53 0.54
CA VAL A 69 -5.87 21.84 0.16
C VAL A 69 -6.17 20.38 -0.13
N ILE A 70 -5.80 19.92 -1.33
CA ILE A 70 -5.96 18.54 -1.78
C ILE A 70 -4.71 17.74 -1.44
N GLN A 71 -3.53 18.26 -1.76
CA GLN A 71 -2.23 17.64 -1.49
C GLN A 71 -1.11 18.68 -1.55
N ALA A 72 0.06 18.35 -0.99
CA ALA A 72 1.29 19.11 -1.12
C ALA A 72 2.45 18.15 -1.47
N LEU A 73 3.34 18.59 -2.35
CA LEU A 73 4.54 17.85 -2.76
C LEU A 73 5.75 18.76 -2.54
N ASP A 74 6.68 18.29 -1.71
CA ASP A 74 7.99 18.93 -1.52
C ASP A 74 8.95 18.32 -2.56
N THR A 75 9.58 19.13 -3.40
CA THR A 75 10.48 18.70 -4.48
C THR A 75 11.42 19.83 -4.89
N ASN A 76 12.68 19.50 -5.16
CA ASN A 76 13.61 20.44 -5.78
C ASN A 76 13.22 20.68 -7.25
N LEU A 77 12.90 21.92 -7.59
CA LEU A 77 12.52 22.42 -8.91
C LEU A 77 13.55 23.39 -9.49
N ASP A 78 14.60 23.72 -8.74
CA ASP A 78 15.74 24.48 -9.22
C ASP A 78 17.10 23.86 -8.91
N ILE A 79 18.12 24.68 -8.69
CA ILE A 79 19.52 24.27 -8.52
C ILE A 79 19.99 24.46 -7.09
N ASP A 80 19.17 25.04 -6.23
CA ASP A 80 19.52 25.29 -4.85
C ASP A 80 19.29 24.03 -3.99
N GLN A 81 19.63 24.13 -2.70
CA GLN A 81 19.59 22.99 -1.78
C GLN A 81 18.26 22.88 -1.03
N LEU A 82 17.39 23.86 -1.18
CA LEU A 82 16.08 23.91 -0.54
C LEU A 82 15.07 23.26 -1.47
N ASP A 83 14.12 22.55 -0.90
CA ASP A 83 13.02 22.00 -1.68
C ASP A 83 11.92 23.07 -1.81
N GLU A 84 11.38 23.20 -3.02
CA GLU A 84 10.15 23.93 -3.28
C GLU A 84 8.95 23.10 -2.84
N GLN A 85 7.85 23.79 -2.55
CA GLN A 85 6.58 23.14 -2.27
C GLN A 85 5.56 23.42 -3.35
N ILE A 86 5.02 22.36 -3.94
CA ILE A 86 3.88 22.41 -4.84
C ILE A 86 2.60 22.13 -4.03
N ILE A 87 1.73 23.12 -3.93
CA ILE A 87 0.45 23.03 -3.21
C ILE A 87 -0.68 22.88 -4.21
N VAL A 88 -1.51 21.88 -4.03
CA VAL A 88 -2.70 21.64 -4.85
C VAL A 88 -3.94 22.01 -4.05
N PHE A 89 -4.78 22.89 -4.59
CA PHE A 89 -5.95 23.39 -3.90
C PHE A 89 -7.11 23.73 -4.84
N LYS A 90 -8.31 23.89 -4.30
CA LYS A 90 -9.48 24.46 -4.98
C LYS A 90 -10.35 25.22 -3.98
N LYS A 91 -11.33 26.00 -4.43
CA LYS A 91 -12.29 26.68 -3.55
C LYS A 91 -13.27 25.68 -2.92
N LYS A 92 -13.50 25.79 -1.61
CA LYS A 92 -14.49 24.97 -0.87
C LYS A 92 -15.91 25.34 -1.28
N SER A 93 -16.14 26.63 -1.47
CA SER A 93 -17.44 27.20 -1.81
C SER A 93 -17.96 26.81 -3.20
N ASP A 94 -17.09 26.38 -4.11
CA ASP A 94 -17.45 26.07 -5.50
C ASP A 94 -17.07 24.62 -5.90
N PRO A 95 -18.05 23.70 -5.95
CA PRO A 95 -17.84 22.34 -6.45
C PRO A 95 -17.34 22.29 -7.90
N GLN A 96 -17.67 23.29 -8.72
CA GLN A 96 -17.25 23.39 -10.11
C GLN A 96 -15.84 23.99 -10.29
N ASP A 97 -15.24 24.49 -9.21
CA ASP A 97 -13.91 25.10 -9.28
C ASP A 97 -12.86 24.11 -9.80
N GLN A 98 -11.99 24.63 -10.65
CA GLN A 98 -10.85 23.90 -11.19
C GLN A 98 -9.78 23.76 -10.12
N ILE A 99 -9.13 22.62 -10.11
CA ILE A 99 -7.98 22.37 -9.25
C ILE A 99 -6.84 23.28 -9.72
N GLN A 100 -6.26 23.99 -8.76
CA GLN A 100 -5.17 24.92 -8.94
C GLN A 100 -3.90 24.37 -8.28
N ILE A 101 -2.76 24.81 -8.80
CA ILE A 101 -1.45 24.40 -8.34
C ILE A 101 -0.66 25.66 -8.06
N MET A 102 -0.09 25.77 -6.88
CA MET A 102 0.77 26.86 -6.47
C MET A 102 2.17 26.31 -6.23
N VAL A 103 3.16 26.92 -6.87
CA VAL A 103 4.58 26.66 -6.57
C VAL A 103 5.03 27.70 -5.56
N VAL A 104 5.69 27.22 -4.53
CA VAL A 104 6.20 27.99 -3.40
C VAL A 104 7.70 27.77 -3.33
N ASP A 105 8.43 28.88 -3.30
CA ASP A 105 9.89 28.93 -3.32
C ASP A 105 10.40 29.63 -2.05
N PHE A 106 11.63 29.32 -1.64
CA PHE A 106 12.25 29.94 -0.49
C PHE A 106 12.98 31.22 -0.89
N ASP A 107 12.42 32.37 -0.49
CA ASP A 107 13.07 33.65 -0.68
C ASP A 107 14.20 33.80 0.35
N THR A 108 15.45 33.60 -0.08
CA THR A 108 16.65 33.73 0.76
C THR A 108 16.89 35.14 1.28
N VAL A 109 16.37 36.17 0.61
CA VAL A 109 16.49 37.58 1.04
C VAL A 109 15.52 37.87 2.19
N ARG A 110 14.28 37.37 2.06
CA ARG A 110 13.23 37.54 3.09
C ARG A 110 13.25 36.43 4.14
N ASN A 111 14.05 35.38 3.95
CA ASN A 111 14.15 34.19 4.78
C ASN A 111 12.77 33.57 5.06
N THR A 112 11.95 33.45 4.01
CA THR A 112 10.58 32.91 4.09
C THR A 112 10.15 32.28 2.78
N TYR A 113 9.23 31.31 2.87
CA TYR A 113 8.56 30.76 1.69
C TYR A 113 7.57 31.76 1.11
N VAL A 114 7.55 31.89 -0.22
CA VAL A 114 6.66 32.79 -0.95
C VAL A 114 6.04 32.07 -2.17
N PRO A 115 4.76 32.30 -2.48
CA PRO A 115 4.17 31.84 -3.74
C PRO A 115 4.85 32.54 -4.92
N VAL A 116 5.36 31.76 -5.87
CA VAL A 116 6.04 32.27 -7.06
C VAL A 116 5.26 32.06 -8.35
N TRP A 117 4.39 31.03 -8.38
CA TRP A 117 3.57 30.75 -9.55
C TRP A 117 2.27 30.04 -9.17
N ILE A 118 1.20 30.32 -9.92
CA ILE A 118 -0.09 29.61 -9.82
C ILE A 118 -0.56 29.20 -11.21
N GLY A 119 -0.86 27.91 -11.37
CA GLY A 119 -1.48 27.32 -12.56
C GLY A 119 -2.88 26.81 -12.29
N LYS A 120 -3.70 26.81 -13.33
CA LYS A 120 -5.03 26.16 -13.33
C LYS A 120 -4.99 24.90 -14.16
N THR A 121 -5.66 23.86 -13.69
CA THR A 121 -5.83 22.59 -14.42
C THR A 121 -7.23 22.49 -15.00
N LEU A 122 -7.44 21.55 -15.91
CA LEU A 122 -8.77 21.19 -16.39
C LEU A 122 -9.53 20.30 -15.37
N ALA A 123 -8.84 19.72 -14.40
CA ALA A 123 -9.42 18.83 -13.40
C ALA A 123 -10.27 19.62 -12.39
N THR A 124 -11.38 19.02 -11.94
CA THR A 124 -12.27 19.58 -10.92
C THR A 124 -12.50 18.61 -9.75
N ASN A 125 -12.27 17.31 -9.98
CA ASN A 125 -12.47 16.24 -9.01
C ASN A 125 -11.18 15.97 -8.20
N ASN A 126 -11.23 16.23 -6.90
CA ASN A 126 -10.09 16.09 -5.99
C ASN A 126 -9.73 14.64 -5.64
N ARG A 127 -10.67 13.68 -5.72
CA ARG A 127 -10.44 12.28 -5.31
C ARG A 127 -9.50 11.54 -6.25
N ASN A 128 -9.49 11.94 -7.52
CA ASN A 128 -8.75 11.26 -8.59
C ASN A 128 -7.64 12.14 -9.16
N PHE A 129 -7.29 13.23 -8.49
CA PHE A 129 -6.24 14.13 -8.92
C PHE A 129 -4.87 13.58 -8.50
N THR A 130 -3.95 13.49 -9.46
CA THR A 130 -2.57 13.05 -9.27
C THR A 130 -1.63 14.14 -9.77
N LEU A 131 -0.59 14.41 -9.00
CA LEU A 131 0.48 15.34 -9.35
C LEU A 131 1.82 14.65 -9.13
N TYR A 132 2.72 14.78 -10.10
CA TYR A 132 4.11 14.34 -9.99
C TYR A 132 4.99 15.19 -10.91
N THR A 133 6.30 15.10 -10.68
CA THR A 133 7.31 15.74 -11.52
C THR A 133 8.07 14.68 -12.30
N ALA A 134 8.32 14.92 -13.59
CA ALA A 134 9.15 14.04 -14.42
C ALA A 134 9.69 14.82 -15.62
N ASP A 135 10.91 14.50 -16.05
CA ASP A 135 11.41 14.97 -17.35
C ASP A 135 10.79 14.12 -18.46
N ILE A 136 9.83 14.68 -19.18
CA ILE A 136 9.20 14.04 -20.34
C ILE A 136 9.81 14.51 -21.65
N LEU A 137 10.59 15.60 -21.66
CA LEU A 137 11.22 16.15 -22.86
C LEU A 137 12.61 15.56 -23.13
N GLY A 138 13.23 14.94 -22.13
CA GLY A 138 14.54 14.30 -22.20
C GLY A 138 15.69 15.29 -22.07
N ASP A 139 15.48 16.45 -21.44
CA ASP A 139 16.47 17.50 -21.27
C ASP A 139 16.87 17.80 -19.81
N HIS A 140 16.61 16.85 -18.91
CA HIS A 140 16.92 16.87 -17.49
C HIS A 140 16.16 17.92 -16.67
N VAL A 141 15.22 18.62 -17.29
CA VAL A 141 14.34 19.56 -16.59
C VAL A 141 13.01 18.88 -16.32
N PRO A 142 12.60 18.70 -15.05
CA PRO A 142 11.32 18.08 -14.76
C PRO A 142 10.14 19.01 -15.07
N GLU A 143 9.13 18.47 -15.74
CA GLU A 143 7.82 19.08 -15.87
C GLU A 143 6.94 18.78 -14.65
N ILE A 144 6.04 19.70 -14.33
CA ILE A 144 4.92 19.44 -13.41
C ILE A 144 3.78 18.81 -14.22
N ILE A 145 3.42 17.58 -13.88
CA ILE A 145 2.41 16.80 -14.59
C ILE A 145 1.20 16.59 -13.70
N CYS A 146 0.03 16.93 -14.22
CA CYS A 146 -1.21 16.96 -13.47
C CYS A 146 -2.29 16.20 -14.21
N MET A 147 -2.76 15.12 -13.59
CA MET A 147 -3.74 14.23 -14.18
C MET A 147 -4.95 14.13 -13.27
N GLY A 148 -6.14 14.14 -13.86
CA GLY A 148 -7.38 14.13 -13.08
C GLY A 148 -8.61 13.90 -13.94
N ARG A 149 -9.74 14.39 -13.43
CA ARG A 149 -11.03 14.41 -14.14
C ARG A 149 -11.73 15.73 -13.97
N ASN A 150 -12.47 16.13 -15.00
CA ASN A 150 -13.39 17.25 -14.94
C ASN A 150 -14.82 16.80 -14.60
N ASN A 151 -15.74 17.74 -14.45
CA ASN A 151 -17.13 17.46 -14.09
C ASN A 151 -17.96 16.78 -15.19
N LYS A 152 -17.41 16.66 -16.41
CA LYS A 152 -18.00 15.87 -17.50
C LYS A 152 -17.57 14.40 -17.45
N GLY A 153 -16.70 14.02 -16.51
CA GLY A 153 -16.15 12.67 -16.40
C GLY A 153 -14.98 12.40 -17.34
N GLU A 154 -14.51 13.40 -18.10
CA GLU A 154 -13.38 13.29 -19.02
C GLU A 154 -12.06 13.21 -18.22
N GLN A 155 -11.11 12.40 -18.68
CA GLN A 155 -9.74 12.43 -18.16
C GLN A 155 -9.05 13.71 -18.62
N THR A 156 -8.35 14.38 -17.71
CA THR A 156 -7.60 15.61 -18.00
C THR A 156 -6.12 15.42 -17.79
N LEU A 157 -5.30 16.02 -18.65
CA LEU A 157 -3.87 16.11 -18.49
C LEU A 157 -3.41 17.55 -18.74
N ASP A 158 -2.76 18.13 -17.73
CA ASP A 158 -2.12 19.44 -17.79
C ASP A 158 -0.64 19.27 -17.46
N ILE A 159 0.22 19.85 -18.30
CA ILE A 159 1.67 19.77 -18.17
C ILE A 159 2.24 21.17 -18.19
N PHE A 160 3.03 21.49 -17.17
CA PHE A 160 3.67 22.78 -17.00
C PHE A 160 5.17 22.64 -17.02
N ARG A 161 5.83 23.44 -17.84
CA ARG A 161 7.29 23.47 -17.96
C ARG A 161 7.86 24.75 -17.38
N LYS A 162 8.98 24.62 -16.69
CA LYS A 162 9.76 25.74 -16.17
C LYS A 162 10.22 26.62 -17.33
N THR A 163 9.95 27.92 -17.23
CA THR A 163 10.34 28.94 -18.22
C THR A 163 10.81 30.20 -17.53
N LEU A 164 11.34 31.15 -18.30
CA LEU A 164 11.76 32.43 -17.75
C LEU A 164 10.53 33.25 -17.36
N PRO A 165 10.48 33.80 -16.13
CA PRO A 165 9.42 34.72 -15.73
C PRO A 165 9.41 35.97 -16.62
N PRO A 166 8.23 36.55 -16.90
CA PRO A 166 8.12 37.82 -17.63
C PRO A 166 8.90 38.97 -16.98
N GLN A 167 9.11 38.91 -15.66
CA GLN A 167 9.82 39.91 -14.86
C GLN A 167 11.29 39.55 -14.59
N GLY A 168 11.77 38.42 -15.13
CA GLY A 168 13.19 38.06 -15.19
C GLY A 168 13.80 37.35 -13.98
N LEU A 169 13.11 37.26 -12.83
CA LEU A 169 13.62 36.57 -11.64
C LEU A 169 12.58 35.62 -11.03
N GLY A 170 13.04 34.46 -10.56
CA GLY A 170 12.23 33.44 -9.87
C GLY A 170 11.75 32.28 -10.74
N LEU A 171 11.14 31.29 -10.09
CA LEU A 171 10.49 30.17 -10.76
C LEU A 171 9.22 30.62 -11.47
N TYR A 172 9.06 30.18 -12.71
CA TYR A 172 7.88 30.43 -13.50
C TYR A 172 7.59 29.26 -14.43
N TYR A 173 6.32 29.01 -14.69
CA TYR A 173 5.89 27.89 -15.53
C TYR A 173 4.89 28.33 -16.59
N THR A 174 4.96 27.68 -17.74
CA THR A 174 3.98 27.80 -18.81
C THR A 174 3.32 26.45 -19.06
N SER A 175 2.04 26.48 -19.43
CA SER A 175 1.37 25.27 -19.90
C SER A 175 1.93 24.90 -21.27
N ILE A 176 2.46 23.69 -21.37
CA ILE A 176 2.99 23.12 -22.62
C ILE A 176 2.08 22.06 -23.22
N PHE A 177 1.11 21.58 -22.44
CA PHE A 177 0.03 20.70 -22.87
C PHE A 177 -1.15 20.84 -21.91
N SER A 178 -2.37 20.90 -22.44
CA SER A 178 -3.61 20.92 -21.65
C SER A 178 -4.73 20.37 -22.51
N GLN A 179 -5.24 19.18 -22.18
CA GLN A 179 -6.30 18.50 -22.92
C GLN A 179 -7.23 17.71 -21.99
N SER A 180 -8.48 17.53 -22.44
CA SER A 180 -9.43 16.58 -21.86
C SER A 180 -9.84 15.51 -22.87
N SER A 181 -10.22 14.34 -22.38
CA SER A 181 -10.54 13.20 -23.21
C SER A 181 -11.68 12.36 -22.64
N THR A 182 -12.58 11.93 -23.54
CA THR A 182 -13.68 11.02 -23.20
C THR A 182 -13.22 9.56 -23.02
N GLY A 183 -12.07 9.21 -23.59
CA GLY A 183 -11.42 7.91 -23.38
C GLY A 183 -10.27 8.04 -22.39
N SER A 184 -9.05 8.21 -22.89
CA SER A 184 -7.87 8.34 -22.04
C SER A 184 -6.81 9.28 -22.59
N ILE A 185 -5.91 9.71 -21.70
CA ILE A 185 -4.68 10.44 -22.03
C ILE A 185 -3.50 9.69 -21.40
N GLU A 186 -2.49 9.42 -22.21
CA GLU A 186 -1.33 8.60 -21.84
C GLU A 186 -0.03 9.28 -22.31
N ILE A 187 0.96 9.36 -21.42
CA ILE A 187 2.32 9.76 -21.77
C ILE A 187 3.08 8.46 -22.09
N GLN A 188 3.53 8.31 -23.34
CA GLN A 188 4.21 7.10 -23.78
C GLN A 188 5.69 7.15 -23.38
N GLU A 189 5.94 6.84 -22.11
CA GLU A 189 7.27 6.75 -21.55
C GLU A 189 8.10 5.66 -22.26
N GLN A 190 9.38 5.97 -22.47
CA GLN A 190 10.36 5.04 -23.02
C GLN A 190 11.58 4.99 -22.11
N PRO A 191 12.27 3.84 -21.99
CA PRO A 191 13.49 3.76 -21.19
C PRO A 191 14.51 4.81 -21.65
N ARG A 192 14.90 5.70 -20.72
CA ARG A 192 15.99 6.65 -20.94
C ARG A 192 17.31 5.90 -21.12
N SER A 193 18.10 6.34 -22.10
CA SER A 193 19.41 5.79 -22.45
C SER A 193 20.43 5.94 -21.32
N GLU A 194 21.44 5.09 -21.31
CA GLU A 194 22.49 5.13 -20.29
C GLU A 194 23.27 6.46 -20.31
N ALA A 195 23.54 6.99 -21.49
CA ALA A 195 24.20 8.29 -21.65
C ALA A 195 23.34 9.47 -21.13
N TYR A 196 22.01 9.39 -21.25
CA TYR A 196 21.13 10.35 -20.59
C TYR A 196 21.25 10.23 -19.06
N ARG A 197 21.18 9.02 -18.50
CA ARG A 197 21.29 8.81 -17.03
C ARG A 197 22.60 9.30 -16.45
N LEU A 198 23.68 9.27 -17.25
CA LEU A 198 25.00 9.78 -16.89
C LEU A 198 25.16 11.29 -17.16
N LEU A 199 24.08 12.02 -17.48
CA LEU A 199 24.06 13.44 -17.81
C LEU A 199 24.97 13.82 -19.00
N GLN A 200 25.22 12.88 -19.91
CA GLN A 200 26.12 13.09 -21.06
C GLN A 200 25.38 13.61 -22.29
N LYS A 201 24.07 13.34 -22.40
CA LYS A 201 23.24 13.80 -23.52
C LYS A 201 21.77 13.96 -23.14
N ASN A 202 21.04 14.64 -24.00
CA ASN A 202 19.58 14.65 -23.99
C ASN A 202 19.04 13.44 -24.75
N ASP A 203 17.83 13.01 -24.37
CA ASP A 203 17.08 11.94 -25.03
C ASP A 203 15.82 12.49 -25.73
N PRO A 204 15.15 11.71 -26.59
CA PRO A 204 13.91 12.13 -27.23
C PRO A 204 12.78 12.40 -26.23
N SER A 205 11.91 13.36 -26.58
CA SER A 205 10.68 13.62 -25.83
C SER A 205 9.70 12.45 -25.93
N PHE A 206 8.95 12.18 -24.86
CA PHE A 206 7.86 11.20 -24.88
C PHE A 206 6.63 11.76 -25.61
N PRO A 207 6.02 11.01 -26.55
CA PRO A 207 4.77 11.43 -27.18
C PRO A 207 3.59 11.27 -26.22
N ILE A 208 2.57 12.10 -26.41
CA ILE A 208 1.32 12.02 -25.66
C ILE A 208 0.23 11.47 -26.57
N PHE A 209 -0.44 10.42 -26.13
CA PHE A 209 -1.58 9.83 -26.82
C PHE A 209 -2.88 10.28 -26.14
N VAL A 210 -3.80 10.82 -26.93
CA VAL A 210 -5.16 11.18 -26.50
C VAL A 210 -6.13 10.32 -27.27
N PHE A 211 -6.99 9.59 -26.57
CA PHE A 211 -7.94 8.65 -27.16
C PHE A 211 -9.36 9.11 -26.92
N ASN A 212 -10.07 9.48 -27.99
CA ASN A 212 -11.48 9.86 -27.89
C ASN A 212 -12.35 8.83 -28.60
N ARG A 213 -13.59 8.68 -28.14
CA ARG A 213 -14.58 7.85 -28.84
C ARG A 213 -14.80 8.37 -30.27
N ASP A 214 -14.78 7.46 -31.24
CA ASP A 214 -15.20 7.77 -32.61
C ASP A 214 -16.73 7.93 -32.63
N LEU A 215 -17.19 9.18 -32.71
CA LEU A 215 -18.62 9.49 -32.76
C LEU A 215 -19.25 9.16 -34.12
N GLU A 216 -18.44 8.96 -35.15
CA GLU A 216 -18.89 8.60 -36.50
C GLU A 216 -19.01 7.09 -36.69
N SER A 217 -18.41 6.28 -35.80
CA SER A 217 -18.51 4.83 -35.88
C SER A 217 -19.80 4.31 -35.25
N SER A 218 -20.42 3.32 -35.92
CA SER A 218 -21.52 2.53 -35.35
C SER A 218 -21.05 1.66 -34.19
N ASN A 219 -19.76 1.35 -34.11
CA ASN A 219 -19.15 0.64 -33.00
C ASN A 219 -18.76 1.63 -31.90
N PHE A 220 -19.44 1.56 -30.75
CA PHE A 220 -19.12 2.40 -29.59
C PHE A 220 -17.73 2.14 -29.00
N MET A 221 -17.08 1.04 -29.39
CA MET A 221 -15.73 0.66 -29.02
C MET A 221 -14.66 1.13 -30.02
N ASP A 222 -15.00 1.95 -31.02
CA ASP A 222 -13.98 2.55 -31.87
C ASP A 222 -13.45 3.85 -31.24
N LEU A 223 -12.13 4.01 -31.26
CA LEU A 223 -11.45 5.24 -30.82
C LEU A 223 -10.81 5.95 -32.00
N ILE A 224 -10.59 7.23 -31.78
CA ILE A 224 -9.65 8.04 -32.53
C ILE A 224 -8.49 8.33 -31.58
N LYS A 225 -7.29 7.85 -31.95
CA LYS A 225 -6.05 8.18 -31.26
C LYS A 225 -5.42 9.41 -31.91
N PHE A 226 -5.20 10.43 -31.12
CA PHE A 226 -4.45 11.63 -31.46
C PHE A 226 -3.06 11.53 -30.84
N THR A 227 -2.02 11.70 -31.65
CA THR A 227 -0.64 11.67 -31.19
C THR A 227 -0.05 13.07 -31.20
N TYR A 228 0.41 13.50 -30.04
CA TYR A 228 1.08 14.79 -29.85
C TYR A 228 2.57 14.59 -29.65
N TYR A 229 3.36 15.40 -30.35
CA TYR A 229 4.81 15.43 -30.23
C TYR A 229 5.27 16.80 -29.73
N TRP A 230 6.36 16.80 -28.98
CA TRP A 230 7.00 18.03 -28.57
C TRP A 230 7.51 18.82 -29.78
N ASN A 231 7.19 20.11 -29.83
CA ASN A 231 7.72 21.02 -30.84
C ASN A 231 8.63 22.06 -30.18
N GLN A 232 9.93 21.94 -30.42
CA GLN A 232 10.95 22.84 -29.85
C GLN A 232 10.76 24.30 -30.27
N ARG A 233 10.23 24.58 -31.47
CA ARG A 233 10.02 25.96 -31.93
C ARG A 233 8.82 26.60 -31.24
N GLU A 234 7.75 25.84 -31.06
CA GLU A 234 6.51 26.32 -30.45
C GLU A 234 6.50 26.20 -28.92
N GLN A 235 7.52 25.55 -28.34
CA GLN A 235 7.65 25.30 -26.90
C GLN A 235 6.37 24.67 -26.29
N ARG A 236 5.74 23.77 -27.06
CA ARG A 236 4.51 23.06 -26.66
C ARG A 236 4.37 21.75 -27.41
N TYR A 237 3.51 20.88 -26.91
CA TYR A 237 3.05 19.69 -27.62
C TYR A 237 2.08 20.07 -28.74
N VAL A 238 2.32 19.56 -29.95
CA VAL A 238 1.49 19.79 -31.14
C VAL A 238 0.98 18.48 -31.71
N LEU A 239 -0.21 18.51 -32.30
CA LEU A 239 -0.80 17.34 -32.95
C LEU A 239 0.04 16.95 -34.17
N GLY A 240 0.59 15.74 -34.17
CA GLY A 240 1.39 15.22 -35.28
C GLY A 240 0.77 14.03 -36.01
N GLY A 241 -0.30 13.43 -35.48
CA GLY A 241 -0.98 12.33 -36.16
C GLY A 241 -2.34 12.00 -35.56
N GLN A 242 -3.20 11.40 -36.38
CA GLN A 242 -4.50 10.89 -35.99
C GLN A 242 -4.71 9.53 -36.67
N GLU A 243 -5.16 8.53 -35.91
CA GLU A 243 -5.50 7.21 -36.44
C GLU A 243 -6.79 6.68 -35.82
N LYS A 244 -7.60 5.97 -36.61
CA LYS A 244 -8.76 5.23 -36.11
C LYS A 244 -8.27 3.90 -35.53
N VAL A 245 -8.64 3.63 -34.29
CA VAL A 245 -8.34 2.39 -33.58
C VAL A 245 -9.63 1.57 -33.53
N PRO A 246 -9.76 0.51 -34.34
CA PRO A 246 -10.97 -0.30 -34.37
C PRO A 246 -11.11 -1.09 -33.06
N GLY A 247 -12.29 -1.04 -32.46
CA GLY A 247 -12.64 -1.83 -31.30
C GLY A 247 -12.93 -3.28 -31.66
N GLN A 248 -12.27 -4.24 -31.03
CA GLN A 248 -12.65 -5.65 -31.18
C GLN A 248 -13.98 -5.95 -30.48
N ILE A 249 -15.02 -6.21 -31.27
CA ILE A 249 -16.30 -6.76 -30.82
C ILE A 249 -16.15 -8.27 -30.61
N GLN A 250 -15.43 -8.65 -29.57
CA GLN A 250 -15.66 -9.90 -28.87
C GLN A 250 -15.86 -9.53 -27.40
N ALA A 251 -17.07 -9.06 -27.10
CA ALA A 251 -17.48 -8.74 -25.75
C ALA A 251 -18.81 -9.45 -25.52
N GLU A 252 -18.85 -10.34 -24.55
CA GLU A 252 -20.12 -10.76 -23.95
C GLU A 252 -20.88 -9.49 -23.53
N LYS A 253 -22.21 -9.49 -23.63
CA LYS A 253 -23.06 -8.32 -23.30
C LYS A 253 -22.71 -7.69 -21.94
N GLN A 254 -22.31 -8.52 -20.96
CA GLN A 254 -21.88 -8.09 -19.64
C GLN A 254 -20.54 -7.31 -19.63
N LEU A 255 -19.58 -7.69 -20.47
CA LEU A 255 -18.32 -6.95 -20.63
C LEU A 255 -18.56 -5.61 -21.33
N ALA A 256 -19.44 -5.56 -22.32
CA ALA A 256 -19.86 -4.31 -22.95
C ALA A 256 -20.49 -3.34 -21.93
N GLU A 257 -21.36 -3.84 -21.06
CA GLU A 257 -21.95 -3.06 -19.97
C GLU A 257 -20.89 -2.58 -18.96
N LEU A 258 -19.89 -3.40 -18.63
CA LEU A 258 -18.77 -2.99 -17.78
C LEU A 258 -17.94 -1.88 -18.44
N PHE A 259 -17.61 -2.03 -19.72
CA PHE A 259 -16.79 -1.09 -20.48
C PHE A 259 -17.50 0.24 -20.76
N ALA A 260 -18.83 0.29 -20.64
CA ALA A 260 -19.60 1.52 -20.70
C ALA A 260 -19.63 2.30 -19.37
N LYS A 261 -19.20 1.69 -18.27
CA LYS A 261 -19.19 2.30 -16.94
C LYS A 261 -17.84 2.97 -16.61
N ASP A 262 -17.81 3.63 -15.46
CA ASP A 262 -16.68 4.37 -14.92
C ASP A 262 -15.68 3.47 -14.16
N ALA A 263 -14.68 4.10 -13.53
CA ALA A 263 -13.64 3.38 -12.80
C ALA A 263 -14.22 2.59 -11.61
N GLU A 264 -15.21 3.12 -10.90
CA GLU A 264 -15.82 2.46 -9.74
C GLU A 264 -16.45 1.11 -10.12
N ALA A 265 -17.10 1.04 -11.29
CA ALA A 265 -17.62 -0.23 -11.79
C ALA A 265 -16.52 -1.26 -12.08
N PHE A 266 -15.36 -0.83 -12.58
CA PHE A 266 -14.20 -1.70 -12.75
C PHE A 266 -13.62 -2.15 -11.40
N GLU A 267 -13.53 -1.28 -10.40
CA GLU A 267 -13.11 -1.66 -9.05
C GLU A 267 -14.03 -2.75 -8.48
N GLN A 268 -15.35 -2.58 -8.62
CA GLN A 268 -16.34 -3.57 -8.17
C GLN A 268 -16.21 -4.89 -8.95
N PHE A 269 -15.94 -4.84 -10.25
CA PHE A 269 -15.66 -6.02 -11.05
C PHE A 269 -14.42 -6.78 -10.54
N LEU A 270 -13.37 -6.06 -10.14
CA LEU A 270 -12.13 -6.62 -9.61
C LEU A 270 -12.27 -7.18 -8.19
N SER A 271 -13.27 -6.75 -7.44
CA SER A 271 -13.47 -7.15 -6.06
C SER A 271 -13.37 -8.67 -5.87
N GLY A 272 -12.52 -9.08 -4.93
CA GLY A 272 -12.28 -10.46 -4.57
C GLY A 272 -10.89 -10.99 -4.95
N PRO A 273 -10.68 -12.30 -4.73
CA PRO A 273 -9.40 -12.96 -4.99
C PRO A 273 -9.23 -13.38 -6.46
N TRP A 274 -7.99 -13.30 -6.92
CA TRP A 274 -7.53 -13.72 -8.24
C TRP A 274 -6.23 -14.51 -8.07
N TYR A 275 -6.00 -15.49 -8.96
CA TYR A 275 -4.79 -16.31 -8.95
C TYR A 275 -4.06 -16.16 -10.28
N ARG A 276 -2.73 -16.17 -10.23
CA ARG A 276 -1.90 -16.02 -11.42
C ARG A 276 -2.07 -17.23 -12.34
N ILE A 277 -2.23 -16.97 -13.63
CA ILE A 277 -2.19 -17.97 -14.69
C ILE A 277 -1.00 -17.61 -15.60
N SER A 278 0.09 -18.38 -15.49
CA SER A 278 1.24 -18.18 -16.37
C SER A 278 0.85 -18.53 -17.80
N THR A 279 1.21 -17.68 -18.76
CA THR A 279 1.10 -17.95 -20.20
C THR A 279 2.32 -18.71 -20.73
N ASP A 280 3.37 -18.87 -19.92
CA ASP A 280 4.57 -19.61 -20.28
C ASP A 280 4.46 -21.07 -19.82
N VAL A 281 4.24 -21.97 -20.77
CA VAL A 281 4.04 -23.42 -20.56
C VAL A 281 5.22 -24.07 -19.83
N LYS A 282 6.39 -23.42 -19.80
CA LYS A 282 7.58 -23.90 -19.09
C LYS A 282 7.59 -23.59 -17.59
N ASN A 283 6.86 -22.55 -17.15
CA ASN A 283 6.81 -22.07 -15.76
C ASN A 283 5.35 -21.84 -15.33
N ALA A 284 4.46 -22.77 -15.63
CA ALA A 284 3.11 -22.74 -15.07
C ALA A 284 3.19 -23.04 -13.56
N PRO A 285 2.57 -22.22 -12.69
CA PRO A 285 2.53 -22.54 -11.26
C PRO A 285 1.89 -23.92 -11.09
N ALA A 286 2.62 -24.84 -10.48
CA ALA A 286 2.22 -26.24 -10.31
C ALA A 286 0.95 -26.40 -9.45
N THR A 287 0.50 -25.32 -8.82
CA THR A 287 -0.70 -25.26 -7.99
C THR A 287 -1.27 -23.84 -8.00
N ILE A 288 -2.60 -23.68 -7.97
CA ILE A 288 -3.35 -22.40 -7.86
C ILE A 288 -2.91 -21.52 -6.65
N GLN A 289 -2.07 -22.06 -5.77
CA GLN A 289 -1.69 -21.53 -4.46
C GLN A 289 -0.47 -20.62 -4.48
N GLN A 290 0.29 -20.57 -5.57
CA GLN A 290 1.64 -20.00 -5.51
C GLN A 290 1.64 -18.48 -5.58
N GLU A 291 0.71 -17.86 -6.32
CA GLU A 291 0.68 -16.41 -6.52
C GLU A 291 -0.76 -15.91 -6.70
N MET A 292 -1.17 -15.02 -5.80
CA MET A 292 -2.54 -14.50 -5.71
C MET A 292 -2.53 -12.99 -5.54
N VAL A 293 -3.60 -12.36 -5.99
CA VAL A 293 -3.91 -10.96 -5.72
C VAL A 293 -5.35 -10.85 -5.22
N TYR A 294 -5.57 -10.06 -4.19
CA TYR A 294 -6.88 -9.77 -3.64
C TYR A 294 -7.15 -8.28 -3.72
N PHE A 295 -8.22 -7.92 -4.42
CA PHE A 295 -8.67 -6.53 -4.53
C PHE A 295 -9.83 -6.30 -3.57
N ASP A 296 -9.68 -5.31 -2.70
CA ASP A 296 -10.72 -4.85 -1.80
C ASP A 296 -10.96 -3.34 -2.00
N PRO A 297 -11.89 -2.97 -2.90
CA PRO A 297 -12.26 -1.58 -3.13
C PRO A 297 -12.87 -0.91 -1.89
N LEU A 298 -13.54 -1.67 -1.01
CA LEU A 298 -14.21 -1.12 0.17
C LEU A 298 -13.22 -0.68 1.23
N SER A 299 -12.20 -1.51 1.51
CA SER A 299 -11.12 -1.14 2.43
C SER A 299 -9.97 -0.38 1.75
N ARG A 300 -10.06 -0.14 0.44
CA ARG A 300 -9.02 0.49 -0.39
C ARG A 300 -7.66 -0.22 -0.24
N ARG A 301 -7.68 -1.54 -0.38
CA ARG A 301 -6.48 -2.39 -0.27
C ARG A 301 -6.31 -3.33 -1.46
N ILE A 302 -5.07 -3.56 -1.81
CA ILE A 302 -4.66 -4.60 -2.76
C ILE A 302 -3.62 -5.46 -2.05
N VAL A 303 -3.88 -6.75 -1.94
CA VAL A 303 -2.98 -7.70 -1.27
C VAL A 303 -2.40 -8.63 -2.31
N PHE A 304 -1.11 -8.51 -2.55
CA PHE A 304 -0.34 -9.50 -3.29
C PHE A 304 0.20 -10.55 -2.32
N TYR A 305 0.12 -11.80 -2.73
CA TYR A 305 0.60 -12.91 -1.94
C TYR A 305 1.29 -13.91 -2.84
N ASN A 306 2.47 -14.34 -2.43
CA ASN A 306 3.05 -15.60 -2.86
C ASN A 306 3.39 -16.44 -1.63
N ASN A 307 3.80 -17.70 -1.82
CA ASN A 307 4.07 -18.61 -0.70
C ASN A 307 5.06 -18.08 0.37
N GLU A 308 5.88 -17.09 0.04
CA GLU A 308 6.98 -16.58 0.88
C GLU A 308 6.71 -15.17 1.41
N MET A 309 6.05 -14.33 0.63
CA MET A 309 5.81 -12.92 0.94
C MET A 309 4.36 -12.50 0.72
N GLN A 310 3.93 -11.58 1.57
CA GLN A 310 2.69 -10.84 1.43
C GLN A 310 3.02 -9.35 1.32
N GLU A 311 2.58 -8.71 0.25
CA GLU A 311 2.70 -7.28 0.05
C GLU A 311 1.31 -6.65 0.09
N ILE A 312 1.11 -5.69 1.00
CA ILE A 312 -0.16 -4.96 1.13
C ILE A 312 0.04 -3.55 0.58
N LEU A 313 -0.79 -3.16 -0.37
CA LEU A 313 -0.83 -1.83 -0.94
C LEU A 313 -2.11 -1.10 -0.52
N VAL A 314 -1.96 0.18 -0.20
CA VAL A 314 -3.08 1.11 0.01
C VAL A 314 -3.48 1.71 -1.34
N TRP A 315 -4.71 1.42 -1.78
CA TRP A 315 -5.28 1.86 -3.05
C TRP A 315 -5.69 3.33 -2.97
N ARG A 316 -4.91 4.21 -3.59
CA ARG A 316 -5.14 5.67 -3.57
C ARG A 316 -6.22 6.08 -4.56
N SER A 317 -6.01 5.81 -5.84
CA SER A 317 -6.91 6.24 -6.90
C SER A 317 -6.93 5.25 -8.06
N SER A 318 -7.96 5.35 -8.89
CA SER A 318 -8.10 4.55 -10.11
C SER A 318 -8.65 5.42 -11.22
N TYR A 319 -8.20 5.17 -12.44
CA TYR A 319 -8.79 5.77 -13.61
C TYR A 319 -8.86 4.75 -14.74
N ARG A 320 -9.89 4.89 -15.57
CA ARG A 320 -9.99 4.04 -16.75
C ARG A 320 -8.92 4.42 -17.75
N THR A 321 -8.28 3.42 -18.34
CA THR A 321 -7.39 3.57 -19.50
C THR A 321 -8.17 3.30 -20.79
N ILE A 322 -7.49 3.31 -21.94
CA ILE A 322 -8.07 2.81 -23.20
C ILE A 322 -8.74 1.45 -22.99
N TYR A 323 -9.78 1.18 -23.78
CA TYR A 323 -10.75 0.09 -23.60
C TYR A 323 -10.29 -1.12 -22.80
N ARG A 324 -11.19 -1.56 -21.92
CA ARG A 324 -11.03 -2.72 -21.03
C ARG A 324 -10.03 -2.50 -19.90
N GLY A 325 -9.37 -1.36 -19.78
CA GLY A 325 -8.35 -1.17 -18.76
C GLY A 325 -8.69 -0.22 -17.60
N LEU A 326 -7.99 -0.45 -16.49
CA LEU A 326 -8.01 0.34 -15.26
C LEU A 326 -6.57 0.59 -14.84
N PHE A 327 -6.18 1.84 -14.67
CA PHE A 327 -4.94 2.19 -14.01
C PHE A 327 -5.19 2.46 -12.54
N ILE A 328 -4.31 1.97 -11.68
CA ILE A 328 -4.40 2.08 -10.24
C ILE A 328 -3.11 2.70 -9.70
N ASN A 329 -3.27 3.75 -8.89
CA ASN A 329 -2.19 4.28 -8.07
C ASN A 329 -2.33 3.75 -6.65
N ALA A 330 -1.25 3.17 -6.13
CA ALA A 330 -1.19 2.65 -4.77
C ALA A 330 0.18 2.96 -4.14
N HIS A 331 0.30 2.77 -2.82
CA HIS A 331 1.59 2.77 -2.14
C HIS A 331 1.66 1.60 -1.16
N ASN A 332 2.87 1.16 -0.82
CA ASN A 332 3.07 0.08 0.13
C ASN A 332 2.61 0.52 1.54
N GLU A 333 1.81 -0.31 2.21
CA GLU A 333 1.24 0.02 3.53
C GLU A 333 2.32 0.14 4.62
N ALA A 334 3.39 -0.66 4.53
CA ALA A 334 4.49 -0.62 5.50
C ALA A 334 5.47 0.54 5.21
N ILE A 335 5.71 0.86 3.94
CA ILE A 335 6.65 1.91 3.51
C ILE A 335 5.97 2.85 2.51
N PRO A 336 5.31 3.94 2.95
CA PRO A 336 4.50 4.79 2.08
C PRO A 336 5.25 5.52 0.96
N SER A 337 6.58 5.68 1.07
CA SER A 337 7.40 6.26 -0.01
C SER A 337 7.49 5.34 -1.24
N ILE A 338 7.22 4.05 -1.10
CA ILE A 338 7.18 3.11 -2.21
C ILE A 338 5.82 3.21 -2.90
N GLN A 339 5.76 4.00 -3.96
CA GLN A 339 4.60 4.09 -4.84
C GLN A 339 4.59 2.93 -5.85
N LYS A 340 3.40 2.44 -6.16
CA LYS A 340 3.16 1.39 -7.16
C LYS A 340 2.08 1.86 -8.12
N GLN A 341 2.39 1.77 -9.41
CA GLN A 341 1.46 2.02 -10.49
C GLN A 341 1.11 0.69 -11.13
N ILE A 342 -0.18 0.38 -11.22
CA ILE A 342 -0.68 -0.88 -11.74
C ILE A 342 -1.56 -0.56 -12.95
N SER A 343 -1.14 -0.99 -14.13
CA SER A 343 -2.00 -1.02 -15.31
C SER A 343 -2.72 -2.35 -15.36
N LEU A 344 -4.04 -2.33 -15.48
CA LEU A 344 -4.87 -3.51 -15.56
C LEU A 344 -5.62 -3.52 -16.88
N SER A 345 -5.66 -4.67 -17.54
CA SER A 345 -6.43 -4.91 -18.77
C SER A 345 -7.40 -6.07 -18.56
N VAL A 346 -8.70 -5.86 -18.76
CA VAL A 346 -9.73 -6.89 -18.70
C VAL A 346 -9.74 -7.68 -20.00
N LEU A 347 -9.26 -8.93 -19.95
CA LEU A 347 -9.23 -9.84 -21.09
C LEU A 347 -10.55 -10.59 -21.26
N GLY A 348 -11.25 -10.88 -20.15
CA GLY A 348 -12.54 -11.56 -20.11
C GLY A 348 -13.25 -11.38 -18.76
N MET A 349 -14.42 -12.00 -18.59
CA MET A 349 -15.25 -11.83 -17.38
C MET A 349 -14.59 -12.39 -16.10
N ASP A 350 -13.66 -13.32 -16.26
CA ASP A 350 -12.89 -13.92 -15.17
C ASP A 350 -11.38 -13.76 -15.35
N THR A 351 -10.91 -12.99 -16.35
CA THR A 351 -9.49 -12.96 -16.70
C THR A 351 -9.02 -11.52 -16.91
N VAL A 352 -7.95 -11.15 -16.22
CA VAL A 352 -7.33 -9.82 -16.30
C VAL A 352 -5.82 -9.96 -16.47
N GLU A 353 -5.19 -8.99 -17.12
CA GLU A 353 -3.75 -8.82 -17.17
C GLU A 353 -3.36 -7.65 -16.28
N LEU A 354 -2.34 -7.85 -15.44
CA LEU A 354 -1.75 -6.83 -14.57
C LEU A 354 -0.33 -6.54 -15.04
N GLN A 355 0.00 -5.26 -15.14
CA GLN A 355 1.37 -4.76 -15.26
C GLN A 355 1.64 -3.86 -14.05
N VAL A 356 2.47 -4.34 -13.14
CA VAL A 356 2.83 -3.65 -11.91
C VAL A 356 4.20 -3.04 -12.09
N ARG A 357 4.28 -1.72 -12.25
CA ARG A 357 5.56 -1.01 -12.32
C ARG A 357 6.29 -1.17 -10.98
N SER A 358 7.34 -1.98 -11.00
CA SER A 358 8.21 -2.28 -9.85
C SER A 358 9.61 -2.59 -10.34
N ILE A 359 10.60 -2.62 -9.44
CA ILE A 359 12.01 -2.86 -9.81
C ILE A 359 12.20 -4.30 -10.34
N ASP A 360 11.32 -5.22 -9.94
CA ASP A 360 11.41 -6.67 -10.13
C ASP A 360 10.25 -7.27 -10.95
N ASP A 361 9.30 -6.47 -11.42
CA ASP A 361 8.10 -6.86 -12.20
C ASP A 361 7.36 -8.11 -11.69
N THR A 362 7.51 -8.44 -10.40
CA THR A 362 7.20 -9.78 -9.88
C THR A 362 5.72 -10.12 -10.00
N TRP A 363 4.87 -9.10 -9.86
CA TRP A 363 3.42 -9.22 -9.87
C TRP A 363 2.80 -9.05 -11.26
N SER A 364 3.58 -8.68 -12.28
CA SER A 364 3.10 -8.48 -13.65
C SER A 364 2.77 -9.82 -14.30
N SER A 365 1.50 -10.05 -14.64
CA SER A 365 1.02 -11.32 -15.22
C SER A 365 -0.46 -11.27 -15.62
N THR A 366 -0.91 -12.33 -16.30
CA THR A 366 -2.33 -12.68 -16.39
C THR A 366 -2.81 -13.37 -15.10
N TYR A 367 -4.00 -12.98 -14.65
CA TYR A 367 -4.68 -13.49 -13.47
C TYR A 367 -6.10 -13.92 -13.83
N LYS A 368 -6.57 -14.96 -13.14
CA LYS A 368 -7.92 -15.50 -13.26
C LYS A 368 -8.69 -15.37 -11.95
N LYS A 369 -9.97 -15.01 -12.03
CA LYS A 369 -10.83 -14.77 -10.87
C LYS A 369 -11.09 -16.09 -10.16
N PHE A 370 -11.02 -16.06 -8.83
CA PHE A 370 -11.38 -17.23 -8.03
C PHE A 370 -12.91 -17.37 -7.99
N SER A 371 -13.44 -18.41 -8.63
CA SER A 371 -14.88 -18.70 -8.59
C SER A 371 -15.34 -19.04 -7.16
N LYS A 372 -16.61 -18.79 -6.83
CA LYS A 372 -17.15 -19.11 -5.49
C LYS A 372 -17.05 -20.60 -5.16
N GLU A 373 -17.17 -21.47 -6.16
CA GLU A 373 -17.03 -22.92 -6.01
C GLU A 373 -15.60 -23.31 -5.66
N LEU A 374 -14.61 -22.69 -6.32
CA LEU A 374 -13.20 -22.86 -5.97
C LEU A 374 -12.90 -22.29 -4.60
N GLN A 375 -13.41 -21.10 -4.25
CA GLN A 375 -13.23 -20.51 -2.92
C GLN A 375 -13.77 -21.44 -1.83
N ASN A 376 -14.97 -22.00 -2.03
CA ASN A 376 -15.57 -22.95 -1.08
C ASN A 376 -14.75 -24.24 -0.95
N ARG A 377 -14.23 -24.80 -2.05
CA ARG A 377 -13.31 -25.96 -1.98
C ARG A 377 -12.02 -25.62 -1.22
N TYR A 378 -11.48 -24.42 -1.40
CA TYR A 378 -10.27 -23.94 -0.72
C TYR A 378 -10.46 -23.64 0.76
N ILE A 379 -11.57 -22.99 1.14
CA ILE A 379 -11.93 -22.74 2.54
C ILE A 379 -12.18 -24.07 3.24
N THR A 380 -12.95 -24.98 2.63
CA THR A 380 -13.26 -26.30 3.21
C THR A 380 -12.01 -27.18 3.36
N ALA A 381 -11.00 -27.01 2.50
CA ALA A 381 -9.72 -27.70 2.61
C ALA A 381 -8.80 -27.11 3.72
N ARG A 382 -9.00 -25.86 4.12
CA ARG A 382 -8.15 -25.14 5.09
C ARG A 382 -8.78 -24.91 6.46
N THR A 383 -10.08 -25.09 6.63
CA THR A 383 -10.68 -25.11 7.98
C THR A 383 -10.21 -26.39 8.67
N PRO A 384 -9.38 -26.32 9.74
CA PRO A 384 -9.12 -27.51 10.54
C PRO A 384 -10.48 -28.05 10.99
N ARG A 385 -10.75 -29.34 10.75
CA ARG A 385 -11.99 -29.99 11.18
C ARG A 385 -12.01 -30.01 12.71
N ILE A 386 -12.48 -28.92 13.32
CA ILE A 386 -12.84 -28.86 14.73
C ILE A 386 -14.18 -29.56 14.82
N ALA A 387 -14.16 -30.79 15.31
CA ALA A 387 -15.37 -31.53 15.64
C ALA A 387 -15.44 -31.65 17.16
N LEU A 388 -16.64 -31.48 17.73
CA LEU A 388 -16.87 -31.85 19.13
C LEU A 388 -16.49 -33.32 19.31
N SER A 389 -15.68 -33.60 20.32
CA SER A 389 -15.24 -34.97 20.57
C SER A 389 -16.42 -35.79 21.11
N PRO A 390 -16.59 -37.05 20.69
CA PRO A 390 -17.59 -37.93 21.28
C PRO A 390 -17.23 -38.38 22.72
N ILE A 391 -16.02 -38.05 23.22
CA ILE A 391 -15.59 -38.40 24.56
C ILE A 391 -16.44 -37.64 25.59
N GLN A 392 -17.19 -38.39 26.40
CA GLN A 392 -17.93 -37.87 27.54
C GLN A 392 -17.09 -38.05 28.80
N LEU A 393 -16.69 -36.93 29.42
CA LEU A 393 -16.05 -36.93 30.72
C LEU A 393 -17.12 -36.75 31.78
N GLU A 394 -17.21 -37.71 32.70
CA GLU A 394 -18.17 -37.67 33.79
C GLU A 394 -17.59 -38.32 35.06
N GLY A 395 -17.93 -37.74 36.20
CA GLY A 395 -17.49 -38.18 37.51
C GLY A 395 -16.11 -37.66 37.90
N THR A 396 -15.55 -38.25 38.94
CA THR A 396 -14.37 -37.74 39.63
C THR A 396 -13.11 -38.53 39.28
N PHE A 397 -12.09 -37.81 38.81
CA PHE A 397 -10.76 -38.31 38.53
C PHE A 397 -9.76 -37.76 39.55
N LYS A 398 -8.89 -38.62 40.12
CA LYS A 398 -7.92 -38.22 41.16
C LYS A 398 -6.53 -38.73 40.85
N ASN A 399 -5.49 -38.07 41.36
CA ASN A 399 -4.14 -38.60 41.40
C ASN A 399 -3.59 -38.69 42.83
N GLU A 400 -2.45 -39.35 42.98
CA GLU A 400 -1.73 -39.47 44.26
C GLU A 400 -1.18 -38.11 44.76
N GLY A 401 -1.01 -37.15 43.85
CA GLY A 401 -0.57 -35.79 44.14
C GLY A 401 -1.64 -34.86 44.73
N GLY A 402 -2.82 -35.38 45.08
CA GLY A 402 -3.90 -34.61 45.69
C GLY A 402 -4.67 -33.70 44.72
N ILE A 403 -4.49 -33.90 43.41
CA ILE A 403 -5.27 -33.21 42.37
C ILE A 403 -6.52 -34.03 42.08
N GLU A 404 -7.66 -33.36 42.12
CA GLU A 404 -8.97 -33.95 41.85
C GLU A 404 -9.72 -33.12 40.82
N VAL A 405 -10.28 -33.78 39.80
CA VAL A 405 -11.13 -33.14 38.78
C VAL A 405 -12.44 -33.89 38.69
N THR A 406 -13.54 -33.20 39.00
CA THR A 406 -14.90 -33.72 38.84
C THR A 406 -15.53 -33.08 37.61
N PHE A 407 -16.02 -33.91 36.69
CA PHE A 407 -16.78 -33.48 35.51
C PHE A 407 -18.27 -33.82 35.68
N GLN A 408 -19.13 -32.84 35.41
CA GLN A 408 -20.59 -33.03 35.43
C GLN A 408 -21.25 -32.16 34.35
N GLY A 409 -21.90 -32.81 33.37
CA GLY A 409 -22.40 -32.12 32.18
C GLY A 409 -21.27 -31.39 31.46
N ASN A 410 -21.40 -30.07 31.30
CA ASN A 410 -20.36 -29.21 30.70
C ASN A 410 -19.54 -28.43 31.76
N SER A 411 -19.69 -28.78 33.03
CA SER A 411 -19.03 -28.10 34.16
C SER A 411 -17.94 -28.97 34.77
N PHE A 412 -16.93 -28.32 35.36
CA PHE A 412 -15.89 -29.00 36.11
C PHE A 412 -15.66 -28.35 37.47
N VAL A 413 -15.16 -29.16 38.41
CA VAL A 413 -14.58 -28.73 39.67
C VAL A 413 -13.16 -29.29 39.74
N LEU A 414 -12.16 -28.41 39.78
CA LEU A 414 -10.75 -28.77 39.95
C LEU A 414 -10.32 -28.42 41.38
N VAL A 415 -9.73 -29.37 42.09
CA VAL A 415 -9.06 -29.16 43.37
C VAL A 415 -7.58 -29.42 43.17
N GLU A 416 -6.75 -28.40 43.41
CA GLU A 416 -5.30 -28.46 43.28
C GLU A 416 -4.68 -27.60 44.39
N LYS A 417 -3.77 -28.18 45.20
CA LYS A 417 -3.08 -27.46 46.30
C LYS A 417 -4.03 -26.74 47.25
N GLU A 418 -5.09 -27.44 47.70
CA GLU A 418 -6.17 -26.93 48.57
C GLU A 418 -7.02 -25.80 47.98
N LYS A 419 -6.79 -25.40 46.72
CA LYS A 419 -7.62 -24.43 46.01
C LYS A 419 -8.67 -25.15 45.18
N ARG A 420 -9.89 -24.63 45.21
CA ARG A 420 -11.02 -25.13 44.44
C ARG A 420 -11.36 -24.16 43.32
N PHE A 421 -11.36 -24.64 42.09
CA PHE A 421 -11.71 -23.91 40.89
C PHE A 421 -12.95 -24.53 40.25
N THR A 422 -13.89 -23.69 39.82
CA THR A 422 -15.12 -24.12 39.15
C THR A 422 -15.23 -23.46 37.79
N GLY A 423 -15.74 -24.16 36.80
CA GLY A 423 -15.86 -23.60 35.47
C GLY A 423 -16.55 -24.50 34.48
N VAL A 424 -16.37 -24.19 33.20
CA VAL A 424 -16.88 -24.98 32.08
C VAL A 424 -15.72 -25.63 31.34
N PHE A 425 -15.98 -26.81 30.79
CA PHE A 425 -15.01 -27.51 29.96
C PHE A 425 -15.56 -27.83 28.58
N LEU A 426 -14.66 -28.02 27.63
CA LEU A 426 -14.97 -28.43 26.26
C LEU A 426 -13.96 -29.48 25.81
N VAL A 427 -14.46 -30.52 25.13
CA VAL A 427 -13.60 -31.52 24.48
C VAL A 427 -13.86 -31.50 22.97
N TYR A 428 -12.80 -31.32 22.19
CA TYR A 428 -12.88 -31.28 20.73
C TYR A 428 -11.68 -31.94 20.07
N SER A 429 -11.87 -32.44 18.86
CA SER A 429 -10.80 -32.98 18.04
C SER A 429 -10.21 -31.88 17.17
N PHE A 430 -8.89 -31.73 17.19
CA PHE A 430 -8.15 -30.82 16.32
C PHE A 430 -6.96 -31.55 15.69
N LYS A 431 -7.05 -31.79 14.38
CA LYS A 431 -6.11 -32.65 13.64
C LYS A 431 -6.02 -34.05 14.29
N ALA A 432 -4.84 -34.45 14.75
CA ALA A 432 -4.60 -35.74 15.41
C ALA A 432 -4.75 -35.67 16.94
N TYR A 433 -5.05 -34.50 17.51
CA TYR A 433 -5.15 -34.31 18.95
C TYR A 433 -6.60 -34.24 19.41
N THR A 434 -6.89 -34.83 20.56
CA THR A 434 -8.11 -34.53 21.31
C THR A 434 -7.75 -33.49 22.36
N ILE A 435 -8.41 -32.34 22.32
CA ILE A 435 -8.13 -31.21 23.20
C ILE A 435 -9.22 -31.11 24.26
N LEU A 436 -8.80 -30.99 25.52
CA LEU A 436 -9.63 -30.57 26.65
C LEU A 436 -9.28 -29.12 27.00
N GLU A 437 -10.27 -28.23 27.00
CA GLU A 437 -10.13 -26.87 27.51
C GLU A 437 -10.91 -26.71 28.81
N LEU A 438 -10.23 -26.18 29.83
CA LEU A 438 -10.81 -25.84 31.12
C LEU A 438 -10.82 -24.32 31.27
N LYS A 439 -12.03 -23.74 31.33
CA LYS A 439 -12.22 -22.31 31.60
C LYS A 439 -12.78 -22.13 33.00
N ALA A 440 -11.91 -21.83 33.96
CA ALA A 440 -12.30 -21.51 35.33
C ALA A 440 -12.88 -20.10 35.42
N LEU A 441 -13.95 -19.95 36.21
CA LEU A 441 -14.65 -18.69 36.43
C LEU A 441 -14.62 -18.34 37.91
N LYS A 442 -14.33 -17.08 38.22
CA LYS A 442 -14.50 -16.51 39.55
C LYS A 442 -16.00 -16.34 39.87
N PRO A 443 -16.38 -16.16 41.16
CA PRO A 443 -17.77 -15.92 41.54
C PRO A 443 -18.43 -14.72 40.84
N ASN A 444 -17.64 -13.73 40.43
CA ASN A 444 -18.11 -12.55 39.69
C ASN A 444 -18.20 -12.75 38.16
N GLY A 445 -18.02 -13.99 37.67
CA GLY A 445 -18.10 -14.34 36.26
C GLY A 445 -16.84 -14.03 35.43
N LEU A 446 -15.80 -13.43 36.03
CA LEU A 446 -14.53 -13.19 35.34
C LEU A 446 -13.75 -14.50 35.17
N VAL A 447 -13.04 -14.62 34.06
CA VAL A 447 -12.16 -15.76 33.79
C VAL A 447 -11.01 -15.76 34.78
N GLU A 448 -10.86 -16.85 35.52
CA GLU A 448 -9.73 -17.05 36.41
C GLU A 448 -8.54 -17.62 35.67
N PHE A 449 -8.77 -18.66 34.85
CA PHE A 449 -7.79 -19.16 33.90
C PHE A 449 -8.46 -19.88 32.72
N LEU A 450 -7.68 -20.04 31.66
CA LEU A 450 -7.94 -20.97 30.57
C LEU A 450 -6.73 -21.91 30.48
N ARG A 451 -6.96 -23.22 30.61
CA ARG A 451 -5.91 -24.25 30.44
C ARG A 451 -6.35 -25.22 29.35
N SER A 452 -5.44 -25.51 28.42
CA SER A 452 -5.67 -26.46 27.33
C SER A 452 -4.75 -27.66 27.50
N TYR A 453 -5.31 -28.85 27.30
CA TYR A 453 -4.58 -30.12 27.41
C TYR A 453 -4.83 -30.99 26.20
N SER A 454 -3.80 -31.69 25.73
CA SER A 454 -3.98 -32.89 24.93
C SER A 454 -4.46 -34.00 25.86
N LEU A 455 -5.62 -34.58 25.53
CA LEU A 455 -6.34 -35.56 26.32
C LEU A 455 -6.19 -36.96 25.73
N VAL A 456 -5.78 -37.90 26.57
CA VAL A 456 -5.82 -39.34 26.29
C VAL A 456 -6.62 -40.01 27.41
N LEU A 457 -7.78 -40.56 27.05
CA LEU A 457 -8.61 -41.36 27.95
C LEU A 457 -8.46 -42.85 27.59
N GLN A 458 -8.11 -43.67 28.57
CA GLN A 458 -8.03 -45.12 28.44
C GLN A 458 -8.99 -45.77 29.42
N GLU A 459 -9.76 -46.75 28.97
CA GLU A 459 -10.65 -47.54 29.82
C GLU A 459 -10.16 -48.99 29.87
N GLU A 460 -9.93 -49.50 31.08
CA GLU A 460 -9.65 -50.92 31.34
C GLU A 460 -10.80 -51.54 32.12
N LYS A 461 -11.31 -52.68 31.66
CA LYS A 461 -12.30 -53.47 32.39
C LYS A 461 -11.60 -54.59 33.16
N LYS A 462 -11.74 -54.60 34.48
CA LYS A 462 -11.26 -55.67 35.37
C LYS A 462 -12.44 -56.24 36.15
N GLY A 463 -13.07 -57.27 35.59
CA GLY A 463 -14.26 -57.89 36.18
C GLY A 463 -15.45 -56.90 36.22
N PRO A 464 -16.10 -56.67 37.39
CA PRO A 464 -17.19 -55.70 37.52
C PRO A 464 -16.71 -54.23 37.60
N GLN A 465 -15.40 -54.01 37.72
CA GLN A 465 -14.83 -52.67 37.84
C GLN A 465 -14.34 -52.13 36.50
N ILE A 466 -14.67 -50.89 36.21
CA ILE A 466 -14.16 -50.10 35.10
C ILE A 466 -13.15 -49.12 35.68
N MET A 467 -11.89 -49.23 35.25
CA MET A 467 -10.84 -48.29 35.60
C MET A 467 -10.58 -47.38 34.41
N ARG A 468 -10.75 -46.08 34.59
CA ARG A 468 -10.48 -45.05 33.58
C ARG A 468 -9.22 -44.29 33.96
N SER A 469 -8.29 -44.20 33.02
CA SER A 469 -7.06 -43.40 33.14
C SER A 469 -7.15 -42.20 32.20
N LEU A 470 -7.01 -41.01 32.76
CA LEU A 470 -7.04 -39.73 32.06
C LEU A 470 -5.65 -39.09 32.11
N THR A 471 -5.00 -39.01 30.96
CA THR A 471 -3.71 -38.32 30.81
C THR A 471 -3.92 -36.97 30.12
N LEU A 472 -3.47 -35.90 30.78
CA LEU A 472 -3.58 -34.53 30.30
C LEU A 472 -2.18 -33.93 30.13
N THR A 473 -1.76 -33.73 28.88
CA THR A 473 -0.49 -33.07 28.56
C THR A 473 -0.75 -31.58 28.28
N PRO A 474 -0.10 -30.63 28.98
CA PRO A 474 -0.29 -29.20 28.71
C PRO A 474 0.03 -28.82 27.28
N VAL A 475 -0.87 -28.08 26.62
CA VAL A 475 -0.68 -27.61 25.24
C VAL A 475 -1.13 -26.17 25.04
N GLN A 476 -0.58 -25.51 24.03
CA GLN A 476 -1.09 -24.27 23.47
C GLN A 476 -1.69 -24.54 22.09
N VAL A 477 -2.95 -24.20 21.91
CA VAL A 477 -3.67 -24.37 20.65
C VAL A 477 -3.58 -23.07 19.85
N GLY A 478 -2.94 -23.13 18.68
CA GLY A 478 -2.88 -22.03 17.72
C GLY A 478 -3.77 -22.30 16.51
N VAL A 479 -3.85 -21.31 15.60
CA VAL A 479 -4.74 -21.34 14.42
C VAL A 479 -4.50 -22.56 13.51
N SER A 480 -3.26 -23.07 13.46
CA SER A 480 -2.89 -24.19 12.58
C SER A 480 -2.12 -25.31 13.26
N LYS A 481 -1.71 -25.16 14.52
CA LYS A 481 -0.87 -26.14 15.23
C LYS A 481 -1.19 -26.21 16.71
N VAL A 482 -0.95 -27.38 17.31
CA VAL A 482 -0.93 -27.60 18.76
C VAL A 482 0.54 -27.71 19.15
N THR A 483 0.96 -26.96 20.16
CA THR A 483 2.34 -26.98 20.66
C THR A 483 2.33 -27.43 22.10
N GLU A 484 3.01 -28.54 22.42
CA GLU A 484 3.17 -29.01 23.79
C GLU A 484 3.92 -27.96 24.62
N GLN A 485 3.42 -27.73 25.83
CA GLN A 485 4.02 -26.79 26.76
C GLN A 485 4.92 -27.53 27.75
N PRO A 486 6.04 -26.92 28.18
CA PRO A 486 6.88 -27.51 29.21
C PRO A 486 6.07 -27.68 30.52
N GLY A 487 5.93 -28.92 30.97
CA GLY A 487 5.20 -29.30 32.17
C GLY A 487 5.01 -30.82 32.25
N GLU A 488 4.85 -31.36 33.46
CA GLU A 488 4.54 -32.77 33.64
C GLU A 488 3.09 -33.06 33.22
N ALA A 489 2.89 -34.18 32.53
CA ALA A 489 1.55 -34.64 32.17
C ALA A 489 0.79 -35.07 33.43
N LEU A 490 -0.43 -34.54 33.60
CA LEU A 490 -1.30 -34.92 34.71
C LEU A 490 -1.94 -36.27 34.40
N ARG A 491 -1.69 -37.28 35.24
CA ARG A 491 -2.33 -38.59 35.16
C ARG A 491 -3.34 -38.72 36.28
N LEU A 492 -4.61 -38.88 35.93
CA LEU A 492 -5.72 -38.97 36.86
C LEU A 492 -6.47 -40.29 36.63
N TYR A 493 -7.02 -40.86 37.69
CA TYR A 493 -7.70 -42.14 37.66
C TYR A 493 -9.12 -42.02 38.22
N GLN A 494 -10.03 -42.76 37.60
CA GLN A 494 -11.39 -42.96 38.07
C GLN A 494 -11.67 -44.46 38.11
N ILE A 495 -12.16 -44.96 39.23
CA ILE A 495 -12.62 -46.34 39.37
C ILE A 495 -14.14 -46.28 39.52
N THR A 496 -14.84 -46.93 38.61
CA THR A 496 -16.30 -47.04 38.60
C THR A 496 -16.71 -48.51 38.66
N GLY A 497 -17.38 -48.91 39.73
CA GLY A 497 -17.90 -50.27 39.92
C GLY A 497 -18.09 -50.58 41.40
N ASN A 498 -19.22 -51.22 41.73
CA ASN A 498 -19.43 -51.94 42.98
C ASN A 498 -19.24 -53.44 42.69
#